data_AF-A0A8U0V217-F1
#
_entry.id   AF-A0A8U0V217-F1
#
_cell.length_a   1.000
_cell.length_b   1.000
_cell.length_c   1.000
_cell.angle_alpha   90.00
_cell.angle_beta   90.00
_cell.angle_gamma   90.00
#
_symmetry.space_group_name_H-M   'P 1'
#
loop_
_entity.id
_entity.type
_entity.pdbx_description
1 polymer ?
#
loop_
_entity_poly.entity_id
_entity_poly.type
_entity_poly.pdbx_seq_one_letter_code
_entity_poly.pdbx_strand_id
1 'polypeptide(L)'
;MAEGGGCRERPDAETQKSELGALMRTTLQRGAQWYLIDSRWFKQWKKYVGFDSWDMYNVGEHNLFPGPIDNSGLFSDPESQTLKEHLIDELDYVLVPTEAWNKLLNWYGCVEGQQPIVRKVVEHGLFVKHCKVEVYLLELKLCENSDPTNVLSCHFSKADTIATIEKEMRKLFNIPAERETRLWNKYMSNTYEQLSKLDNTVQDAGLYQGQVLVIEPQNEDGTWPRQTLQSKMTRWKNSPQKREQEAVLTDRDLIRMDISKMLELEFRVTIIKILAGFIKSMEDSRESLSGEIKTKI
;
A
#
# COMPACT_ATOMS: atom_id res chain seq x y z
N MET A 1 26.47 49.54 1.04
CA MET A 1 25.64 49.55 -0.18
C MET A 1 24.75 48.34 -0.09
N ALA A 2 23.46 48.55 0.18
CA ALA A 2 22.45 47.51 0.24
C ALA A 2 21.56 47.71 -0.99
N GLU A 3 21.72 46.86 -2.01
CA GLU A 3 20.70 46.67 -3.02
C GLU A 3 19.79 45.56 -2.47
N GLY A 4 18.51 45.82 -2.23
CA GLY A 4 17.54 46.02 -3.30
C GLY A 4 16.79 44.70 -3.58
N GLY A 5 16.35 44.00 -2.53
CA GLY A 5 15.48 42.83 -2.68
C GLY A 5 14.07 43.30 -2.98
N GLY A 6 13.66 43.25 -4.24
CA GLY A 6 12.34 43.69 -4.70
C GLY A 6 11.22 42.95 -3.97
N CYS A 7 10.54 43.67 -3.07
CA CYS A 7 9.28 43.23 -2.50
C CYS A 7 8.26 43.20 -3.63
N ARG A 8 7.95 42.03 -4.19
CA ARG A 8 6.87 41.90 -5.17
C ARG A 8 5.57 42.17 -4.43
N GLU A 9 4.93 43.31 -4.71
CA GLU A 9 3.70 43.73 -4.05
C GLU A 9 2.59 42.67 -4.24
N ARG A 10 1.93 42.32 -3.13
CA ARG A 10 0.74 41.48 -3.16
C ARG A 10 -0.39 42.26 -3.85
N PRO A 11 -1.03 41.71 -4.90
CA PRO A 11 -2.12 42.40 -5.59
C PRO A 11 -3.38 42.45 -4.73
N ASP A 12 -4.35 43.28 -5.13
CA ASP A 12 -5.63 43.40 -4.44
C ASP A 12 -6.44 42.08 -4.45
N ALA A 13 -7.46 42.02 -3.58
CA ALA A 13 -8.29 40.83 -3.40
C ALA A 13 -9.00 40.38 -4.70
N GLU A 14 -9.43 41.33 -5.54
CA GLU A 14 -10.15 41.04 -6.79
C GLU A 14 -9.22 40.39 -7.83
N THR A 15 -8.02 40.93 -7.98
CA THR A 15 -6.96 40.41 -8.84
C THR A 15 -6.55 39.01 -8.38
N GLN A 16 -6.33 38.81 -7.08
CA GLN A 16 -6.01 37.49 -6.53
C GLN A 16 -7.11 36.48 -6.83
N LYS A 17 -8.38 36.85 -6.60
CA LYS A 17 -9.54 36.00 -6.89
C LYS A 17 -9.62 35.62 -8.37
N SER A 18 -9.43 36.58 -9.26
CA SER A 18 -9.47 36.36 -10.72
C SER A 18 -8.36 35.43 -11.19
N GLU A 19 -7.11 35.73 -10.79
CA GLU A 19 -5.94 34.95 -11.19
C GLU A 19 -5.99 33.52 -10.65
N LEU A 20 -6.29 33.35 -9.37
CA LEU A 20 -6.37 32.00 -8.78
C LEU A 20 -7.61 31.25 -9.25
N GLY A 21 -8.73 31.95 -9.45
CA GLY A 21 -9.97 31.36 -9.95
C GLY A 21 -9.81 30.74 -11.34
N ALA A 22 -9.00 31.35 -12.22
CA ALA A 22 -8.63 30.75 -13.50
C ALA A 22 -7.81 29.47 -13.33
N LEU A 23 -6.83 29.49 -12.41
CA LEU A 23 -5.92 28.37 -12.18
C LEU A 23 -6.59 27.19 -11.47
N MET A 24 -7.59 27.41 -10.61
CA MET A 24 -8.34 26.32 -9.96
C MET A 24 -9.12 25.44 -10.94
N ARG A 25 -9.33 25.90 -12.19
CA ARG A 25 -9.96 25.11 -13.26
C ARG A 25 -8.95 24.30 -14.10
N THR A 26 -7.68 24.31 -13.73
CA THR A 26 -6.63 23.57 -14.44
C THR A 26 -6.93 22.07 -14.40
N THR A 27 -6.95 21.43 -15.56
CA THR A 27 -7.19 19.98 -15.67
C THR A 27 -5.97 19.19 -15.19
N LEU A 28 -6.21 18.07 -14.53
CA LEU A 28 -5.15 17.16 -14.10
C LEU A 28 -4.51 16.47 -15.32
N GLN A 29 -3.20 16.64 -15.48
CA GLN A 29 -2.41 16.00 -16.53
C GLN A 29 -1.36 15.09 -15.90
N ARG A 30 -1.21 13.87 -16.44
CA ARG A 30 -0.23 12.88 -15.96
C ARG A 30 1.16 13.50 -15.83
N GLY A 31 1.80 13.29 -14.67
CA GLY A 31 3.13 13.80 -14.37
C GLY A 31 3.17 15.25 -13.88
N ALA A 32 2.08 16.02 -13.98
CA ALA A 32 2.01 17.37 -13.46
C ALA A 32 2.17 17.40 -11.93
N GLN A 33 2.75 18.49 -11.43
CA GLN A 33 2.94 18.72 -10.00
C GLN A 33 1.83 19.60 -9.42
N TRP A 34 1.32 19.17 -8.28
CA TRP A 34 0.29 19.83 -7.50
C TRP A 34 0.75 19.94 -6.05
N TYR A 35 0.25 20.94 -5.35
CA TYR A 35 0.66 21.28 -3.99
C TYR A 35 -0.53 21.19 -3.04
N LEU A 36 -0.28 20.67 -1.84
CA LEU A 36 -1.27 20.64 -0.77
C LEU A 36 -1.19 21.93 0.04
N ILE A 37 -2.36 22.47 0.35
CA ILE A 37 -2.54 23.61 1.26
C ILE A 37 -3.56 23.19 2.32
N ASP A 38 -3.26 23.46 3.60
CA ASP A 38 -4.20 23.25 4.70
C ASP A 38 -5.54 23.96 4.43
N SER A 39 -6.64 23.22 4.54
CA SER A 39 -7.96 23.74 4.18
C SER A 39 -8.38 24.91 5.08
N ARG A 40 -7.86 25.02 6.31
CA ARG A 40 -8.13 26.13 7.23
C ARG A 40 -7.54 27.42 6.68
N TRP A 41 -6.27 27.39 6.28
CA TRP A 41 -5.60 28.54 5.67
C TRP A 41 -6.31 28.93 4.37
N PHE A 42 -6.62 27.94 3.52
CA PHE A 42 -7.26 28.21 2.23
C PHE A 42 -8.69 28.75 2.39
N LYS A 43 -9.49 28.23 3.33
CA LYS A 43 -10.82 28.77 3.65
C LYS A 43 -10.74 30.21 4.16
N GLN A 44 -9.73 30.53 4.98
CA GLN A 44 -9.50 31.89 5.45
C GLN A 44 -9.13 32.83 4.29
N TRP A 45 -8.24 32.39 3.40
CA TRP A 45 -7.91 33.12 2.18
C TRP A 45 -9.14 33.36 1.30
N LYS A 46 -9.99 32.34 1.09
CA LYS A 46 -11.23 32.47 0.32
C LYS A 46 -12.18 33.53 0.88
N LYS A 47 -12.32 33.62 2.21
CA LYS A 47 -13.11 34.68 2.87
C LYS A 47 -12.48 36.05 2.66
N TYR A 48 -11.16 36.15 2.85
CA TYR A 48 -10.42 37.39 2.66
C TYR A 48 -10.58 37.97 1.25
N VAL A 49 -10.51 37.14 0.21
CA VAL A 49 -10.65 37.60 -1.19
C VAL A 49 -12.08 37.56 -1.73
N GLY A 50 -13.06 37.13 -0.91
CA GLY A 50 -14.44 36.91 -1.36
C GLY A 50 -14.54 35.91 -2.52
N PHE A 51 -13.74 34.84 -2.48
CA PHE A 51 -13.63 33.86 -3.56
C PHE A 51 -14.99 33.22 -3.88
N ASP A 52 -15.69 32.77 -2.83
CA ASP A 52 -17.05 32.25 -2.93
C ASP A 52 -18.04 33.43 -2.90
N SER A 53 -18.96 33.49 -3.86
CA SER A 53 -19.79 34.68 -4.18
C SER A 53 -20.78 35.16 -3.10
N TRP A 54 -20.85 34.49 -1.95
CA TRP A 54 -21.83 34.74 -0.89
C TRP A 54 -21.25 35.53 0.30
N ASP A 55 -19.93 35.72 0.38
CA ASP A 55 -19.24 36.39 1.50
C ASP A 55 -18.60 37.72 1.06
N MET A 56 -19.39 38.57 0.39
CA MET A 56 -18.90 39.85 -0.19
C MET A 56 -18.79 40.99 0.83
N TYR A 57 -19.33 40.84 2.04
CA TYR A 57 -19.45 41.93 3.01
C TYR A 57 -18.15 42.24 3.74
N ASN A 58 -17.24 41.26 3.89
CA ASN A 58 -16.01 41.39 4.68
C ASN A 58 -14.73 41.29 3.80
N VAL A 59 -14.86 41.44 2.48
CA VAL A 59 -13.73 41.25 1.54
C VAL A 59 -12.66 42.30 1.77
N GLY A 60 -11.41 41.85 1.88
CA GLY A 60 -10.25 42.72 2.09
C GLY A 60 -10.08 43.24 3.52
N GLU A 61 -10.95 42.86 4.47
CA GLU A 61 -10.79 43.26 5.86
C GLU A 61 -9.52 42.66 6.50
N HIS A 62 -8.82 43.48 7.30
CA HIS A 62 -7.55 43.09 7.92
C HIS A 62 -7.71 41.94 8.93
N ASN A 63 -8.86 41.83 9.58
CA ASN A 63 -9.21 40.74 10.51
C ASN A 63 -9.28 39.36 9.84
N LEU A 64 -9.51 39.31 8.53
CA LEU A 64 -9.62 38.08 7.75
C LEU A 64 -8.32 37.73 7.02
N PHE A 65 -7.27 38.54 7.16
CA PHE A 65 -5.98 38.29 6.54
C PHE A 65 -5.44 36.91 6.96
N PRO A 66 -5.20 35.97 6.00
CA PRO A 66 -4.86 34.59 6.34
C PRO A 66 -3.43 34.41 6.88
N GLY A 67 -2.56 35.42 6.74
CA GLY A 67 -1.15 35.29 7.11
C GLY A 67 -0.35 34.40 6.15
N PRO A 68 0.90 34.05 6.51
CA PRO A 68 1.71 33.11 5.75
C PRO A 68 1.04 31.74 5.61
N ILE A 69 1.31 31.04 4.51
CA ILE A 69 0.80 29.67 4.31
C ILE A 69 1.33 28.78 5.44
N ASP A 70 0.40 28.19 6.18
CA ASP A 70 0.70 27.28 7.29
C ASP A 70 0.11 25.90 7.01
N ASN A 71 0.98 24.92 6.76
CA ASN A 71 0.63 23.53 6.56
C ASN A 71 0.92 22.65 7.79
N SER A 72 1.24 23.24 8.95
CA SER A 72 1.55 22.50 10.19
C SER A 72 0.45 21.54 10.60
N GLY A 73 -0.81 21.89 10.34
CA GLY A 73 -1.98 21.04 10.58
C GLY A 73 -1.97 19.72 9.81
N LEU A 74 -1.22 19.63 8.72
CA LEU A 74 -1.12 18.43 7.86
C LEU A 74 0.01 17.48 8.28
N PHE A 75 0.92 17.90 9.15
CA PHE A 75 2.08 17.10 9.55
C PHE A 75 1.83 16.30 10.84
N SER A 76 2.20 15.02 10.84
CA SER A 76 2.18 14.17 12.04
C SER A 76 3.35 14.48 12.97
N ASP A 77 4.49 14.87 12.38
CA ASP A 77 5.70 15.29 13.09
C ASP A 77 6.19 16.64 12.54
N PRO A 78 6.29 17.69 13.37
CA PRO A 78 6.77 19.01 12.96
C PRO A 78 8.22 19.04 12.47
N GLU A 79 9.09 18.16 12.96
CA GLU A 79 10.51 18.17 12.60
C GLU A 79 10.75 17.53 11.23
N SER A 80 10.27 16.30 11.03
CA SER A 80 10.41 15.61 9.75
C SER A 80 9.45 16.11 8.67
N GLN A 81 8.41 16.88 9.05
CA GLN A 81 7.31 17.32 8.19
C GLN A 81 6.64 16.13 7.46
N THR A 82 6.57 14.99 8.16
CA THR A 82 5.88 13.80 7.67
C THR A 82 4.39 14.09 7.59
N LEU A 83 3.77 13.82 6.45
CA LEU A 83 2.35 14.04 6.25
C LEU A 83 1.53 13.06 7.12
N LYS A 84 0.50 13.55 7.81
CA LYS A 84 -0.47 12.68 8.50
C LYS A 84 -1.06 11.68 7.52
N GLU A 85 -1.38 10.49 8.01
CA GLU A 85 -2.12 9.50 7.23
C GLU A 85 -3.60 9.88 7.14
N HIS A 86 -4.28 9.34 6.12
CA HIS A 86 -5.74 9.44 5.96
C HIS A 86 -6.32 10.86 5.84
N LEU A 87 -5.52 11.85 5.40
CA LEU A 87 -6.06 13.18 5.08
C LEU A 87 -7.01 13.09 3.88
N ILE A 88 -8.12 13.81 3.97
CA ILE A 88 -9.20 13.79 3.01
C ILE A 88 -9.15 15.08 2.16
N ASP A 89 -9.14 14.90 0.84
CA ASP A 89 -9.21 15.98 -0.14
C ASP A 89 -10.48 16.83 0.06
N GLU A 90 -10.36 18.15 -0.12
CA GLU A 90 -11.38 19.18 0.14
C GLU A 90 -11.88 19.31 1.61
N LEU A 91 -11.52 18.38 2.50
CA LEU A 91 -11.82 18.45 3.92
C LEU A 91 -10.63 18.98 4.72
N ASP A 92 -9.48 18.30 4.63
CA ASP A 92 -8.27 18.59 5.40
C ASP A 92 -7.29 19.46 4.61
N TYR A 93 -7.16 19.21 3.32
CA TYR A 93 -6.33 20.00 2.41
C TYR A 93 -7.07 20.32 1.11
N VAL A 94 -6.51 21.26 0.35
CA VAL A 94 -6.90 21.56 -1.02
C VAL A 94 -5.68 21.39 -1.93
N LEU A 95 -5.92 20.90 -3.14
CA LEU A 95 -4.91 20.73 -4.16
C LEU A 95 -4.88 21.93 -5.10
N VAL A 96 -3.70 22.53 -5.27
CA VAL A 96 -3.49 23.64 -6.20
C VAL A 96 -2.41 23.31 -7.24
N PRO A 97 -2.55 23.74 -8.50
CA PRO A 97 -1.50 23.57 -9.50
C PRO A 97 -0.28 24.43 -9.16
N THR A 98 0.86 24.07 -9.76
CA THR A 98 2.16 24.74 -9.52
C THR A 98 2.09 26.27 -9.64
N GLU A 99 1.38 26.78 -10.64
CA GLU A 99 1.25 28.23 -10.86
C GLU A 99 0.48 28.93 -9.73
N ALA A 100 -0.58 28.29 -9.22
CA ALA A 100 -1.37 28.85 -8.12
C ALA A 100 -0.59 28.81 -6.80
N TRP A 101 0.13 27.71 -6.54
CA TRP A 101 1.05 27.62 -5.40
C TRP A 101 2.08 28.76 -5.42
N ASN A 102 2.75 28.95 -6.56
CA ASN A 102 3.78 29.99 -6.69
C ASN A 102 3.21 31.40 -6.47
N LYS A 103 1.99 31.68 -6.94
CA LYS A 103 1.32 32.96 -6.67
C LYS A 103 1.03 33.15 -5.19
N LEU A 104 0.40 32.17 -4.55
CA LEU A 104 0.08 32.23 -3.11
C LEU A 104 1.36 32.39 -2.27
N LEU A 105 2.41 31.63 -2.58
CA LEU A 105 3.69 31.72 -1.90
C LEU A 105 4.34 33.10 -2.06
N ASN A 106 4.27 33.69 -3.26
CA ASN A 106 4.78 35.04 -3.48
C ASN A 106 3.97 36.12 -2.75
N TRP A 107 2.66 35.94 -2.60
CA TRP A 107 1.76 36.92 -1.98
C TRP A 107 1.75 36.88 -0.45
N TYR A 108 1.88 35.69 0.12
CA TYR A 108 1.68 35.45 1.55
C TYR A 108 2.94 34.92 2.24
N GLY A 109 3.89 34.36 1.50
CA GLY A 109 4.99 33.58 2.06
C GLY A 109 4.50 32.26 2.65
N CYS A 110 5.39 31.57 3.34
CA CYS A 110 5.09 30.38 4.12
C CYS A 110 5.68 30.52 5.52
N VAL A 111 5.15 29.75 6.48
CA VAL A 111 5.76 29.65 7.81
C VAL A 111 7.21 29.20 7.67
N GLU A 112 8.11 29.86 8.41
CA GLU A 112 9.55 29.61 8.35
C GLU A 112 9.87 28.15 8.66
N GLY A 113 10.78 27.56 7.86
CA GLY A 113 11.19 26.16 7.98
C GLY A 113 10.27 25.15 7.28
N GLN A 114 9.01 25.49 6.96
CA GLN A 114 8.12 24.57 6.24
C GLN A 114 8.51 24.42 4.76
N GLN A 115 8.47 23.18 4.28
CA GLN A 115 8.70 22.84 2.88
C GLN A 115 7.38 22.68 2.12
N PRO A 116 7.33 23.03 0.81
CA PRO A 116 6.17 22.80 -0.02
C PRO A 116 5.79 21.30 -0.09
N ILE A 117 4.52 20.99 0.13
CA ILE A 117 4.00 19.62 0.04
C ILE A 117 3.61 19.32 -1.41
N VAL A 118 4.58 18.91 -2.22
CA VAL A 118 4.38 18.60 -3.66
C VAL A 118 4.01 17.14 -3.89
N ARG A 119 3.07 16.89 -4.81
CA ARG A 119 2.64 15.56 -5.26
C ARG A 119 2.46 15.53 -6.78
N LYS A 120 2.49 14.33 -7.35
CA LYS A 120 2.37 14.12 -8.80
C LYS A 120 0.99 13.59 -9.16
N VAL A 121 0.53 13.99 -10.34
CA VAL A 121 -0.66 13.40 -10.96
C VAL A 121 -0.31 12.07 -11.61
N VAL A 122 -1.09 11.05 -11.30
CA VAL A 122 -0.99 9.70 -11.88
C VAL A 122 -2.33 9.32 -12.51
N GLU A 123 -2.30 8.36 -13.44
CA GLU A 123 -3.52 7.77 -13.98
C GLU A 123 -4.07 6.72 -13.02
N HIS A 124 -5.36 6.84 -12.70
CA HIS A 124 -6.06 5.97 -11.76
C HIS A 124 -7.29 5.34 -12.42
N GLY A 125 -7.67 4.13 -12.01
CA GLY A 125 -8.82 3.37 -12.53
C GLY A 125 -8.46 2.09 -13.30
N LEU A 126 -9.22 1.02 -13.10
CA LEU A 126 -8.99 -0.29 -13.73
C LEU A 126 -9.55 -0.37 -15.16
N PHE A 127 -10.65 0.33 -15.43
CA PHE A 127 -11.34 0.31 -16.73
C PHE A 127 -11.25 1.68 -17.42
N VAL A 128 -11.80 2.71 -16.77
CA VAL A 128 -11.71 4.09 -17.23
C VAL A 128 -10.60 4.79 -16.44
N LYS A 129 -9.55 5.23 -17.14
CA LYS A 129 -8.43 5.94 -16.54
C LYS A 129 -8.81 7.41 -16.35
N HIS A 130 -8.62 7.92 -15.14
CA HIS A 130 -8.73 9.34 -14.81
C HIS A 130 -7.45 9.82 -14.15
N CYS A 131 -7.04 11.05 -14.41
CA CYS A 131 -5.91 11.65 -13.73
C CYS A 131 -6.30 12.04 -12.29
N LYS A 132 -5.47 11.66 -11.31
CA LYS A 132 -5.64 12.01 -9.90
C LYS A 132 -4.29 12.33 -9.27
N VAL A 133 -4.24 13.30 -8.35
CA VAL A 133 -3.02 13.54 -7.55
C VAL A 133 -2.81 12.38 -6.58
N GLU A 134 -1.65 11.74 -6.65
CA GLU A 134 -1.25 10.68 -5.73
C GLU A 134 -0.64 11.28 -4.47
N VAL A 135 -1.47 11.48 -3.44
CA VAL A 135 -1.03 12.07 -2.16
C VAL A 135 -0.27 11.07 -1.30
N TYR A 136 -0.73 9.82 -1.29
CA TYR A 136 -0.09 8.72 -0.57
C TYR A 136 0.34 7.65 -1.57
N LEU A 137 1.60 7.26 -1.48
CA LEU A 137 2.12 6.08 -2.18
C LEU A 137 1.55 4.82 -1.54
N LEU A 138 1.48 3.75 -2.33
CA LEU A 138 1.05 2.44 -1.84
C LEU A 138 2.18 1.80 -1.04
N GLU A 139 1.92 1.49 0.23
CA GLU A 139 2.85 0.68 1.01
C GLU A 139 2.67 -0.80 0.63
N LEU A 140 3.78 -1.46 0.27
CA LEU A 140 3.86 -2.89 0.04
C LEU A 140 4.87 -3.50 1.01
N LYS A 141 4.56 -4.72 1.47
CA LYS A 141 5.39 -5.52 2.35
C LYS A 141 6.17 -6.52 1.51
N LEU A 142 7.48 -6.39 1.49
CA LEU A 142 8.38 -7.16 0.63
C LEU A 142 9.14 -8.18 1.47
N CYS A 143 9.20 -9.44 1.04
CA CYS A 143 10.09 -10.43 1.65
C CYS A 143 10.68 -11.39 0.61
N GLU A 144 11.75 -12.07 0.99
CA GLU A 144 12.35 -13.15 0.22
C GLU A 144 11.68 -14.49 0.57
N ASN A 145 11.59 -15.40 -0.39
CA ASN A 145 11.00 -16.72 -0.17
C ASN A 145 11.78 -17.59 0.84
N SER A 146 13.09 -17.40 0.94
CA SER A 146 13.97 -18.13 1.87
C SER A 146 13.76 -17.69 3.33
N ASP A 147 13.48 -16.40 3.55
CA ASP A 147 13.22 -15.79 4.85
C ASP A 147 11.91 -14.98 4.84
N PRO A 148 10.75 -15.65 5.02
CA PRO A 148 9.45 -14.98 5.04
C PRO A 148 9.20 -14.15 6.31
N THR A 149 10.12 -14.17 7.28
CA THR A 149 10.01 -13.39 8.53
C THR A 149 10.63 -12.02 8.39
N ASN A 150 11.66 -11.87 7.54
CA ASN A 150 12.25 -10.59 7.19
C ASN A 150 11.37 -9.83 6.18
N VAL A 151 10.40 -9.07 6.71
CA VAL A 151 9.46 -8.27 5.92
C VAL A 151 9.85 -6.80 5.97
N LEU A 152 10.06 -6.20 4.81
CA LEU A 152 10.40 -4.79 4.64
C LEU A 152 9.23 -4.01 4.05
N SER A 153 8.85 -2.90 4.66
CA SER A 153 7.84 -1.98 4.11
C SER A 153 8.49 -1.03 3.10
N CYS A 154 7.89 -0.91 1.91
CA CYS A 154 8.34 -0.01 0.84
C CYS A 154 7.15 0.69 0.20
N HIS A 155 7.40 1.89 -0.34
CA HIS A 155 6.35 2.73 -0.92
C HIS A 155 6.51 2.83 -2.44
N PHE A 156 5.44 2.54 -3.17
CA PHE A 156 5.40 2.56 -4.64
C PHE A 156 4.24 3.41 -5.15
N SER A 157 4.43 4.03 -6.31
CA SER A 157 3.33 4.67 -7.03
C SER A 157 2.39 3.60 -7.60
N LYS A 158 1.10 3.91 -7.68
CA LYS A 158 0.13 3.10 -8.44
C LYS A 158 0.50 2.95 -9.91
N ALA A 159 1.27 3.91 -10.45
CA ALA A 159 1.77 3.90 -11.82
C ALA A 159 3.12 3.19 -11.99
N ASP A 160 3.79 2.80 -10.90
CA ASP A 160 5.01 1.99 -11.00
C ASP A 160 4.69 0.61 -11.56
N THR A 161 5.66 0.01 -12.26
CA THR A 161 5.50 -1.32 -12.85
C THR A 161 5.89 -2.42 -11.87
N ILE A 162 5.39 -3.63 -12.11
CA ILE A 162 5.85 -4.80 -11.36
C ILE A 162 7.37 -5.01 -11.53
N ALA A 163 7.94 -4.70 -12.70
CA ALA A 163 9.39 -4.70 -12.91
C ALA A 163 10.14 -3.74 -11.97
N THR A 164 9.56 -2.56 -11.69
CA THR A 164 10.12 -1.60 -10.72
C THR A 164 10.19 -2.21 -9.33
N ILE A 165 9.13 -2.90 -8.90
CA ILE A 165 9.09 -3.58 -7.60
C ILE A 165 10.11 -4.71 -7.55
N GLU A 166 10.17 -5.57 -8.57
CA GLU A 166 11.15 -6.66 -8.65
C GLU A 166 12.58 -6.12 -8.55
N LYS A 167 12.89 -5.04 -9.26
CA LYS A 167 14.21 -4.39 -9.22
C LYS A 167 14.54 -3.90 -7.81
N GLU A 168 13.59 -3.28 -7.11
CA GLU A 168 13.81 -2.83 -5.73
C GLU A 168 13.97 -4.03 -4.77
N MET A 169 13.16 -5.09 -4.91
CA MET A 169 13.33 -6.31 -4.12
C MET A 169 14.69 -6.96 -4.35
N ARG A 170 15.17 -7.03 -5.60
CA ARG A 170 16.51 -7.55 -5.91
C ARG A 170 17.60 -6.75 -5.19
N LYS A 171 17.47 -5.43 -5.15
CA LYS A 171 18.39 -4.54 -4.43
C LYS A 171 18.31 -4.76 -2.91
N LEU A 172 17.11 -4.86 -2.33
CA LEU A 172 16.92 -5.03 -0.89
C LEU A 172 17.43 -6.38 -0.38
N PHE A 173 17.24 -7.45 -1.17
CA PHE A 173 17.63 -8.82 -0.80
C PHE A 173 18.95 -9.26 -1.46
N ASN A 174 19.70 -8.34 -2.07
CA ASN A 174 20.99 -8.61 -2.72
C ASN A 174 20.96 -9.76 -3.74
N ILE A 175 19.92 -9.82 -4.57
CA ILE A 175 19.75 -10.85 -5.61
C ILE A 175 20.46 -10.40 -6.89
N PRO A 176 21.42 -11.18 -7.44
CA PRO A 176 22.13 -10.84 -8.68
C PRO A 176 21.20 -10.65 -9.88
N ALA A 177 21.55 -9.77 -10.82
CA ALA A 177 20.70 -9.45 -11.98
C ALA A 177 20.49 -10.66 -12.90
N GLU A 178 21.53 -11.45 -13.11
CA GLU A 178 21.54 -12.68 -13.91
C GLU A 178 20.75 -13.83 -13.27
N ARG A 179 20.39 -13.74 -11.98
CA ARG A 179 19.60 -14.77 -11.31
C ARG A 179 18.13 -14.61 -11.68
N GLU A 180 17.50 -15.67 -12.21
CA GLU A 180 16.07 -15.67 -12.47
C GLU A 180 15.27 -15.56 -11.16
N THR A 181 14.17 -14.80 -11.20
CA THR A 181 13.26 -14.65 -10.06
C THR A 181 11.81 -14.78 -10.49
N ARG A 182 10.97 -15.22 -9.57
CA ARG A 182 9.51 -15.14 -9.68
C ARG A 182 8.98 -14.25 -8.58
N LEU A 183 8.05 -13.37 -8.93
CA LEU A 183 7.37 -12.54 -7.97
C LEU A 183 5.99 -13.12 -7.67
N TRP A 184 5.67 -13.21 -6.38
CA TRP A 184 4.44 -13.78 -5.90
C TRP A 184 3.67 -12.79 -5.04
N ASN A 185 2.40 -12.62 -5.37
CA ASN A 185 1.44 -11.96 -4.53
C ASN A 185 0.88 -12.98 -3.52
N LYS A 186 1.04 -12.71 -2.22
CA LYS A 186 0.51 -13.55 -1.13
C LYS A 186 -0.80 -12.97 -0.58
N TYR A 187 -1.88 -13.72 -0.74
CA TYR A 187 -3.17 -13.39 -0.15
C TYR A 187 -3.31 -13.92 1.29
N MET A 188 -4.28 -13.38 2.05
CA MET A 188 -4.55 -13.75 3.45
C MET A 188 -4.80 -15.26 3.66
N SER A 189 -5.28 -15.97 2.64
CA SER A 189 -5.60 -17.41 2.68
C SER A 189 -4.40 -18.35 2.41
N ASN A 190 -3.16 -17.84 2.45
CA ASN A 190 -1.94 -18.55 2.02
C ASN A 190 -1.96 -19.01 0.55
N THR A 191 -2.85 -18.45 -0.28
CA THR A 191 -2.77 -18.60 -1.73
C THR A 191 -1.74 -17.63 -2.30
N TYR A 192 -1.05 -18.08 -3.34
CA TYR A 192 -0.03 -17.31 -4.04
C TYR A 192 -0.43 -17.17 -5.50
N GLU A 193 -0.43 -15.94 -6.00
CA GLU A 193 -0.61 -15.65 -7.42
C GLU A 193 0.71 -15.11 -7.98
N GLN A 194 1.15 -15.65 -9.11
CA GLN A 194 2.38 -15.21 -9.74
C GLN A 194 2.14 -13.91 -10.52
N LEU A 195 2.92 -12.87 -10.18
CA LEU A 195 2.95 -11.62 -10.93
C LEU A 195 3.90 -11.76 -12.14
N SER A 196 3.39 -12.37 -13.21
CA SER A 196 4.18 -12.70 -14.41
C SER A 196 4.29 -11.56 -15.43
N LYS A 197 3.31 -10.65 -15.45
CA LYS A 197 3.28 -9.49 -16.34
C LYS A 197 4.02 -8.32 -15.70
N LEU A 198 5.33 -8.25 -15.93
CA LEU A 198 6.20 -7.25 -15.31
C LEU A 198 5.94 -5.82 -15.78
N ASP A 199 5.32 -5.67 -16.94
CA ASP A 199 4.88 -4.43 -17.57
C ASP A 199 3.60 -3.84 -16.95
N ASN A 200 2.80 -4.67 -16.26
CA ASN A 200 1.62 -4.18 -15.56
C ASN A 200 2.02 -3.17 -14.48
N THR A 201 1.17 -2.16 -14.26
CA THR A 201 1.32 -1.27 -13.12
C THR A 201 0.89 -1.94 -11.82
N VAL A 202 1.34 -1.39 -10.68
CA VAL A 202 0.89 -1.76 -9.33
C VAL A 202 -0.64 -1.81 -9.27
N GLN A 203 -1.30 -0.84 -9.89
CA GLN A 203 -2.74 -0.77 -9.93
C GLN A 203 -3.37 -1.83 -10.85
N ASP A 204 -2.81 -2.06 -12.05
CA ASP A 204 -3.34 -3.05 -12.99
C ASP A 204 -3.17 -4.48 -12.45
N ALA A 205 -2.17 -4.70 -11.60
CA ALA A 205 -1.98 -5.94 -10.84
C ALA A 205 -2.92 -6.08 -9.63
N GLY A 206 -3.77 -5.08 -9.35
CA GLY A 206 -4.74 -5.12 -8.26
C GLY A 206 -4.13 -5.11 -6.87
N LEU A 207 -2.92 -4.55 -6.71
CA LEU A 207 -2.25 -4.48 -5.42
C LEU A 207 -2.89 -3.39 -4.52
N TYR A 208 -2.97 -3.68 -3.23
CA TYR A 208 -3.58 -2.81 -2.21
C TYR A 208 -2.62 -2.56 -1.03
N GLN A 209 -3.00 -1.60 -0.18
CA GLN A 209 -2.18 -1.13 0.93
C GLN A 209 -1.80 -2.27 1.88
N GLY A 210 -0.52 -2.39 2.19
CA GLY A 210 0.02 -3.37 3.15
C GLY A 210 0.10 -4.81 2.61
N GLN A 211 -0.11 -5.02 1.31
CA GLN A 211 -0.07 -6.34 0.69
C GLN A 211 1.33 -6.93 0.68
N VAL A 212 1.42 -8.25 0.84
CA VAL A 212 2.70 -8.96 0.95
C VAL A 212 3.11 -9.53 -0.41
N LEU A 213 4.28 -9.13 -0.88
CA LEU A 213 4.93 -9.67 -2.07
C LEU A 213 6.16 -10.47 -1.68
N VAL A 214 6.32 -11.63 -2.33
CA VAL A 214 7.43 -12.55 -2.08
C VAL A 214 8.24 -12.71 -3.36
N ILE A 215 9.54 -12.41 -3.30
CA ILE A 215 10.46 -12.72 -4.39
C ILE A 215 11.06 -14.11 -4.17
N GLU A 216 10.97 -14.96 -5.17
CA GLU A 216 11.53 -16.30 -5.19
C GLU A 216 12.69 -16.33 -6.19
N PRO A 217 13.96 -16.33 -5.73
CA PRO A 217 15.10 -16.58 -6.59
C PRO A 217 15.17 -18.05 -7.00
N GLN A 218 15.55 -18.33 -8.25
CA GLN A 218 15.84 -19.68 -8.72
C GLN A 218 17.04 -20.27 -7.94
N ASN A 219 17.03 -21.57 -7.65
CA ASN A 219 18.17 -22.24 -7.04
C ASN A 219 19.34 -22.36 -8.01
N GLU A 220 20.56 -22.60 -7.50
CA GLU A 220 21.77 -22.80 -8.31
C GLU A 220 21.69 -24.02 -9.24
N ASP A 221 20.89 -25.03 -8.85
CA ASP A 221 20.64 -26.23 -9.64
C ASP A 221 19.55 -26.04 -10.73
N GLY A 222 19.06 -24.80 -10.90
CA GLY A 222 18.00 -24.44 -11.84
C GLY A 222 16.58 -24.78 -11.37
N THR A 223 16.42 -25.40 -10.20
CA THR A 223 15.09 -25.72 -9.65
C THR A 223 14.46 -24.51 -8.96
N TRP A 224 13.13 -24.56 -8.78
CA TRP A 224 12.39 -23.53 -8.06
C TRP A 224 12.04 -24.01 -6.64
N PRO A 225 12.32 -23.23 -5.58
CA PRO A 225 12.04 -23.59 -4.19
C PRO A 225 10.61 -24.13 -3.93
N ARG A 226 9.59 -23.48 -4.51
CA ARG A 226 8.18 -23.88 -4.32
C ARG A 226 7.80 -25.14 -5.08
N GLN A 227 8.41 -25.40 -6.24
CA GLN A 227 8.19 -26.62 -7.01
C GLN A 227 8.88 -27.84 -6.37
N THR A 228 10.05 -27.63 -5.77
CA THR A 228 10.75 -28.69 -5.02
C THR A 228 10.00 -29.08 -3.75
N LEU A 229 9.34 -28.14 -3.05
CA LEU A 229 8.47 -28.46 -1.91
C LEU A 229 7.24 -29.28 -2.33
N GLN A 230 6.56 -28.90 -3.40
CA GLN A 230 5.39 -29.63 -3.91
C GLN A 230 5.77 -31.04 -4.38
N SER A 231 6.89 -31.18 -5.10
CA SER A 231 7.38 -32.48 -5.58
C SER A 231 7.87 -33.39 -4.46
N LYS A 232 8.55 -32.85 -3.43
CA LYS A 232 8.90 -33.60 -2.21
C LYS A 232 7.65 -34.05 -1.46
N MET A 233 6.63 -33.19 -1.34
CA MET A 233 5.38 -33.53 -0.65
C MET A 233 4.58 -34.60 -1.42
N THR A 234 4.54 -34.55 -2.75
CA THR A 234 3.91 -35.60 -3.58
C THR A 234 4.72 -36.89 -3.59
N ARG A 235 6.06 -36.82 -3.65
CA ARG A 235 6.94 -38.00 -3.58
C ARG A 235 6.88 -38.66 -2.20
N TRP A 236 6.76 -37.89 -1.12
CA TRP A 236 6.49 -38.38 0.24
C TRP A 236 5.12 -39.06 0.32
N LYS A 237 4.05 -38.42 -0.19
CA LYS A 237 2.69 -39.01 -0.27
C LYS A 237 2.68 -40.35 -1.02
N ASN A 238 3.55 -40.51 -2.02
CA ASN A 238 3.63 -41.70 -2.85
C ASN A 238 4.73 -42.69 -2.44
N SER A 239 5.48 -42.42 -1.35
CA SER A 239 6.59 -43.27 -0.93
C SER A 239 6.10 -44.57 -0.26
N PRO A 240 6.75 -45.72 -0.49
CA PRO A 240 6.43 -46.98 0.18
C PRO A 240 6.51 -46.89 1.71
N GLN A 241 7.40 -46.03 2.23
CA GLN A 241 7.59 -45.76 3.65
C GLN A 241 6.35 -45.19 4.35
N LYS A 242 5.42 -44.52 3.62
CA LYS A 242 4.12 -44.13 4.17
C LYS A 242 3.17 -45.31 4.33
N ARG A 243 3.17 -46.26 3.38
CA ARG A 243 2.27 -47.43 3.44
C ARG A 243 2.57 -48.34 4.64
N GLU A 244 3.80 -48.31 5.14
CA GLU A 244 4.20 -49.03 6.36
C GLU A 244 3.97 -48.23 7.66
N GLN A 245 3.81 -46.89 7.59
CA GLN A 245 3.58 -46.01 8.75
C GLN A 245 2.12 -45.56 8.94
N GLU A 246 1.19 -46.02 8.10
CA GLU A 246 -0.25 -45.97 8.37
C GLU A 246 -0.68 -47.01 9.42
N ALA A 247 0.11 -47.14 10.51
CA ALA A 247 -0.45 -47.58 11.77
C ALA A 247 -1.32 -46.42 12.29
N VAL A 248 -2.63 -46.62 12.29
CA VAL A 248 -3.59 -45.73 12.92
C VAL A 248 -3.16 -45.53 14.37
N LEU A 249 -2.80 -44.30 14.76
CA LEU A 249 -2.57 -43.94 16.17
C LEU A 249 -3.87 -44.28 16.91
N THR A 250 -3.81 -45.23 17.84
CA THR A 250 -4.98 -45.59 18.64
C THR A 250 -5.18 -44.55 19.74
N ASP A 251 -6.41 -44.44 20.28
CA ASP A 251 -6.70 -43.53 21.39
C ASP A 251 -5.75 -43.73 22.59
N ARG A 252 -5.25 -44.96 22.78
CA ARG A 252 -4.27 -45.30 23.82
C ARG A 252 -2.88 -44.72 23.57
N ASP A 253 -2.49 -44.55 22.31
CA ASP A 253 -1.19 -43.99 21.92
C ASP A 253 -1.17 -42.47 22.11
N LEU A 254 -2.30 -41.81 21.87
CA LEU A 254 -2.48 -40.36 22.11
C LEU A 254 -2.39 -39.99 23.60
N ILE A 255 -2.94 -40.84 24.48
CA ILE A 255 -2.95 -40.59 25.95
C ILE A 255 -1.57 -40.77 26.58
N ARG A 256 -0.70 -41.62 26.01
CA ARG A 256 0.66 -41.88 26.54
C ARG A 256 1.73 -40.96 25.97
N MET A 257 1.37 -40.03 25.10
CA MET A 257 2.32 -39.24 24.33
C MET A 257 2.88 -38.08 25.16
N ASP A 258 4.18 -38.10 25.45
CA ASP A 258 4.88 -37.02 26.17
C ASP A 258 5.27 -35.90 25.19
N ILE A 259 4.39 -34.90 25.07
CA ILE A 259 4.53 -33.77 24.14
C ILE A 259 5.77 -32.91 24.46
N SER A 260 6.25 -32.93 25.71
CA SER A 260 7.34 -32.05 26.17
C SER A 260 8.72 -32.41 25.59
N LYS A 261 8.87 -33.61 25.02
CA LYS A 261 10.15 -34.13 24.48
C LYS A 261 10.19 -34.23 22.96
N MET A 262 9.12 -33.83 22.27
CA MET A 262 9.02 -33.98 20.82
C MET A 262 9.76 -32.85 20.08
N LEU A 263 10.48 -33.24 19.02
CA LEU A 263 11.05 -32.28 18.06
C LEU A 263 9.92 -31.61 17.26
N GLU A 264 10.13 -30.37 16.82
CA GLU A 264 9.08 -29.57 16.14
C GLU A 264 8.48 -30.27 14.92
N LEU A 265 9.30 -31.00 14.16
CA LEU A 265 8.88 -31.79 13.01
C LEU A 265 7.96 -32.96 13.42
N GLU A 266 8.26 -33.63 14.52
CA GLU A 266 7.42 -34.70 15.06
C GLU A 266 6.09 -34.13 15.56
N PHE A 267 6.11 -32.98 16.23
CA PHE A 267 4.91 -32.28 16.67
C PHE A 267 3.98 -31.92 15.52
N ARG A 268 4.53 -31.31 14.45
CA ARG A 268 3.76 -30.97 13.25
C ARG A 268 3.15 -32.20 12.58
N VAL A 269 3.91 -33.29 12.45
CA VAL A 269 3.41 -34.54 11.87
C VAL A 269 2.29 -35.14 12.71
N THR A 270 2.42 -35.12 14.03
CA THR A 270 1.41 -35.63 14.96
C THR A 270 0.11 -34.81 14.89
N ILE A 271 0.18 -33.48 14.86
CA ILE A 271 -1.00 -32.61 14.69
C ILE A 271 -1.71 -32.89 13.35
N ILE A 272 -0.96 -33.08 12.27
CA ILE A 272 -1.53 -33.44 10.96
C ILE A 272 -2.28 -34.77 11.03
N LYS A 273 -1.73 -35.77 11.73
CA LYS A 273 -2.40 -37.08 11.91
C LYS A 273 -3.70 -36.96 12.72
N ILE A 274 -3.70 -36.14 13.78
CA ILE A 274 -4.90 -35.89 14.60
C ILE A 274 -5.99 -35.20 13.77
N LEU A 275 -5.64 -34.15 13.03
CA LEU A 275 -6.59 -33.42 12.19
C LEU A 275 -7.17 -34.31 11.08
N ALA A 276 -6.33 -35.14 10.44
CA ALA A 276 -6.78 -36.10 9.44
C ALA A 276 -7.75 -37.15 10.04
N GLY A 277 -7.48 -37.63 11.25
CA GLY A 277 -8.38 -38.53 11.98
C GLY A 277 -9.73 -37.88 12.31
N PHE A 278 -9.72 -36.62 12.75
CA PHE A 278 -10.95 -35.87 13.04
C PHE A 278 -11.79 -35.60 11.79
N ILE A 279 -11.16 -35.22 10.68
CA ILE A 279 -11.84 -35.02 9.39
C ILE A 279 -12.51 -36.33 8.96
N LYS A 280 -11.79 -37.45 9.01
CA LYS A 280 -12.35 -38.76 8.66
C LYS A 280 -13.53 -39.13 9.55
N SER A 281 -13.42 -38.92 10.86
CA SER A 281 -14.53 -39.18 11.80
C SER A 281 -15.77 -38.31 11.52
N MET A 282 -15.57 -37.03 11.13
CA MET A 282 -16.68 -36.16 10.70
C MET A 282 -17.30 -36.62 9.39
N GLU A 283 -16.50 -37.10 8.42
CA GLU A 283 -16.97 -37.65 7.16
C GLU A 283 -17.80 -38.92 7.38
N ASP A 284 -17.27 -39.87 8.18
CA ASP A 284 -17.97 -41.10 8.55
C ASP A 284 -19.30 -40.79 9.28
N SER A 285 -19.29 -39.80 10.19
CA SER A 285 -20.50 -39.35 10.91
C SER A 285 -21.52 -38.69 9.97
N ARG A 286 -21.05 -37.89 9.00
CA ARG A 286 -21.91 -37.27 7.98
C ARG A 286 -22.54 -38.31 7.06
N GLU A 287 -21.78 -39.33 6.65
CA GLU A 287 -22.30 -40.43 5.83
C GLU A 287 -23.34 -41.26 6.61
N SER A 288 -23.08 -41.56 7.88
CA SER A 288 -24.04 -42.23 8.77
C SER A 288 -25.34 -41.44 8.92
N LEU A 289 -25.27 -40.14 9.22
CA LEU A 289 -26.44 -39.25 9.31
C LEU A 289 -27.19 -39.13 7.97
N SER A 290 -26.47 -39.07 6.85
CA SER A 290 -27.10 -39.03 5.52
C SER A 290 -27.83 -40.33 5.17
N GLY A 291 -27.31 -41.47 5.62
CA GLY A 291 -27.95 -42.79 5.47
C GLY A 291 -29.24 -42.92 6.28
N GLU A 292 -29.24 -42.45 7.53
CA GLU A 292 -30.42 -42.47 8.42
C GLU A 292 -31.54 -41.54 7.93
N ILE A 293 -31.21 -40.40 7.33
CA ILE A 293 -32.21 -39.48 6.76
C ILE A 293 -32.85 -40.08 5.51
N LYS A 294 -32.07 -40.76 4.65
CA LYS A 294 -32.59 -41.41 3.43
C LYS A 294 -33.47 -42.63 3.68
N THR A 295 -33.40 -43.24 4.87
CA THR A 295 -34.23 -44.39 5.25
C THR A 295 -35.54 -44.01 5.94
N LYS A 296 -35.73 -42.71 6.25
CA LYS A 296 -36.95 -42.17 6.89
C LYS A 296 -37.86 -41.37 5.95
N ILE A 297 -37.49 -41.21 4.67
CA ILE A 297 -38.30 -40.62 3.58
C ILE A 297 -38.70 -41.76 2.65
#